data_AF-A0A830H8U5-F1
#
_entry.id   AF-A0A830H8U5-F1
#
_cell.length_a   1.000
_cell.length_b   1.000
_cell.length_c   1.000
_cell.angle_alpha   90.00
_cell.angle_beta   90.00
_cell.angle_gamma   90.00
#
_symmetry.space_group_name_H-M   'P 1'
#
loop_
_entity.id
_entity.type
_entity.pdbx_description
1 polymer ?
#
loop_
_entity_poly.entity_id
_entity_poly.type
_entity_poly.pdbx_seq_one_letter_code
_entity_poly.pdbx_strand_id
1 'polypeptide(L)'
;MAAVAVAGGRAYGRPPLFGAFSSATLILFTLAVLHALAALAAPVVQDTRSLKCRTCQLTVAHLDEALVPLLFDMLGKPTPPAYGAIDELVEAKVEKACLTSSIHLVAARRKVCAQLLEDHFDTIAAAFRAIADAHVNGDASDEPDAVTAVCGNSTRICEGKYADMEVSDVVKLEEQLALSSVSGAGNGAGEEDDEKRQFLSESKPGKKAQRTFGSARKLVASTFLDEVVVAEQRDAVVYFATPKATPRLHAATLANVHWLAEQTSSKGCLVGVLDVELNHVPPPYGTHLAAGASVQIYAAGRKRSPVVAFHHDVAHGDVGADVAPRRSDLLSILGRRAGRVDTQARANASAIRLTDAVRDGSAREL
;
A
#
# COMPACT_ATOMS: atom_id res chain seq x y z
N MET A 1 78.89 -27.34 1.75
CA MET A 1 79.36 -28.54 1.02
C MET A 1 78.12 -29.36 0.71
N ALA A 2 77.55 -29.22 -0.49
CA ALA A 2 77.89 -29.97 -1.71
C ALA A 2 77.44 -31.43 -1.60
N ALA A 3 76.82 -32.10 -2.57
CA ALA A 3 76.22 -31.79 -3.87
C ALA A 3 75.64 -33.16 -4.38
N VAL A 4 74.49 -33.15 -5.08
CA VAL A 4 74.24 -33.77 -6.42
C VAL A 4 74.53 -35.29 -6.59
N ALA A 5 73.76 -36.19 -7.22
CA ALA A 5 72.86 -36.21 -8.39
C ALA A 5 72.09 -37.57 -8.41
N VAL A 6 70.81 -37.71 -8.82
CA VAL A 6 70.18 -37.84 -10.17
C VAL A 6 69.80 -39.28 -10.58
N ALA A 7 68.60 -39.37 -11.21
CA ALA A 7 68.00 -40.39 -12.11
C ALA A 7 66.96 -41.32 -11.46
N GLY A 8 65.75 -41.55 -11.99
CA GLY A 8 65.07 -41.09 -13.20
C GLY A 8 63.70 -41.80 -13.32
N GLY A 9 62.75 -41.27 -14.12
CA GLY A 9 61.51 -41.97 -14.44
C GLY A 9 60.34 -41.06 -14.84
N ARG A 10 60.20 -40.81 -16.15
CA ARG A 10 59.06 -40.10 -16.78
C ARG A 10 57.86 -41.05 -16.93
N ALA A 11 56.67 -40.58 -16.58
CA ALA A 11 55.41 -41.08 -17.13
C ALA A 11 54.52 -39.89 -17.53
N TYR A 12 54.21 -39.80 -18.82
CA TYR A 12 53.35 -38.78 -19.41
C TYR A 12 51.87 -39.11 -19.15
N GLY A 13 51.18 -38.28 -18.36
CA GLY A 13 49.72 -38.26 -18.27
C GLY A 13 49.12 -37.34 -19.33
N ARG A 14 48.17 -37.85 -20.12
CA ARG A 14 47.39 -37.14 -21.14
C ARG A 14 46.53 -36.00 -20.52
N PRO A 15 46.32 -34.87 -21.23
CA PRO A 15 45.25 -33.93 -20.88
C PRO A 15 43.88 -34.49 -21.28
N PRO A 16 42.80 -34.18 -20.55
CA PRO A 16 41.44 -34.51 -20.99
C PRO A 16 41.06 -33.64 -22.19
N LEU A 17 40.50 -34.31 -23.19
CA LEU A 17 39.92 -33.74 -24.39
C LEU A 17 38.77 -32.79 -24.00
N PHE A 18 38.97 -31.49 -24.18
CA PHE A 18 37.87 -30.53 -24.30
C PHE A 18 37.10 -30.88 -25.59
N GLY A 19 35.98 -31.57 -25.42
CA GLY A 19 35.03 -31.83 -26.49
C GLY A 19 34.55 -30.51 -27.08
N ALA A 20 34.71 -30.37 -28.39
CA ALA A 20 34.11 -29.31 -29.17
C ALA A 20 32.58 -29.37 -28.99
N PHE A 21 32.03 -28.50 -28.15
CA PHE A 21 30.60 -28.23 -28.15
C PHE A 21 30.27 -27.60 -29.50
N SER A 22 29.49 -28.33 -30.30
CA SER A 22 28.95 -27.88 -31.58
C SER A 22 28.29 -26.51 -31.41
N SER A 23 28.68 -25.55 -32.25
CA SER A 23 28.17 -24.18 -32.24
C SER A 23 26.64 -24.09 -32.29
N ALA A 24 25.96 -25.14 -32.78
CA ALA A 24 24.50 -25.23 -32.79
C ALA A 24 23.88 -25.31 -31.38
N THR A 25 24.53 -25.99 -30.44
CA THR A 25 23.99 -26.16 -29.08
C THR A 25 24.10 -24.87 -28.27
N LEU A 26 25.16 -24.08 -28.52
CA LEU A 26 25.33 -22.76 -27.90
C LEU A 26 24.27 -21.77 -28.38
N ILE A 27 23.93 -21.80 -29.67
CA ILE A 27 22.90 -20.94 -30.28
C ILE A 27 21.49 -21.28 -29.77
N LEU A 28 21.17 -22.56 -29.60
CA LEU A 28 19.88 -22.97 -29.03
C LEU A 28 19.76 -22.58 -27.56
N PHE A 29 20.84 -22.66 -26.78
CA PHE A 29 20.83 -22.27 -25.38
C PHE A 29 20.69 -20.75 -25.22
N THR A 30 21.37 -19.94 -26.05
CA THR A 30 21.23 -18.48 -26.01
C THR A 30 19.84 -18.01 -26.46
N LEU A 31 19.23 -18.66 -27.47
CA LEU A 31 17.86 -18.36 -27.90
C LEU A 31 16.82 -18.72 -26.83
N ALA A 32 16.99 -19.84 -26.14
CA ALA A 32 16.12 -20.25 -25.04
C ALA A 32 16.24 -19.30 -23.84
N VAL A 33 17.46 -18.85 -23.51
CA VAL A 33 17.70 -17.84 -22.46
C VAL A 33 17.12 -16.48 -22.86
N LEU A 34 17.23 -16.07 -24.13
CA LEU A 34 16.61 -14.81 -24.60
C LEU A 34 15.07 -14.87 -24.56
N HIS A 35 14.45 -15.99 -24.93
CA HIS A 35 13.00 -16.15 -24.84
C HIS A 35 12.52 -16.21 -23.38
N ALA A 36 13.29 -16.86 -22.49
CA ALA A 36 12.99 -16.88 -21.06
C ALA A 36 13.14 -15.49 -20.42
N LEU A 37 14.14 -14.69 -20.85
CA LEU A 37 14.31 -13.31 -20.40
C LEU A 37 13.24 -12.37 -20.95
N ALA A 38 12.79 -12.57 -22.20
CA ALA A 38 11.68 -11.81 -22.77
C ALA A 38 10.34 -12.13 -22.09
N ALA A 39 10.13 -13.37 -21.65
CA ALA A 39 8.93 -13.77 -20.88
C ALA A 39 8.92 -13.23 -19.43
N LEU A 40 10.07 -12.79 -18.91
CA LEU A 40 10.21 -12.17 -17.58
C LEU A 40 10.10 -10.65 -17.61
N ALA A 41 10.11 -10.02 -18.79
CA ALA A 41 9.82 -8.61 -18.94
C ALA A 41 8.31 -8.40 -18.79
N ALA A 42 7.86 -8.12 -17.56
CA ALA A 42 6.48 -7.70 -17.33
C ALA A 42 6.16 -6.50 -18.24
N PRO A 43 5.00 -6.49 -18.92
CA PRO A 43 4.63 -5.38 -19.78
C PRO A 43 4.67 -4.09 -18.97
N VAL A 44 5.46 -3.12 -19.44
CA VAL A 44 5.47 -1.78 -18.86
C VAL A 44 4.09 -1.19 -19.11
N VAL A 45 3.30 -1.09 -18.05
CA VAL A 45 1.98 -0.45 -18.11
C VAL A 45 2.20 1.03 -18.38
N GLN A 46 1.98 1.45 -19.62
CA GLN A 46 2.01 2.86 -20.02
C GLN A 46 0.64 3.49 -19.77
N ASP A 47 0.62 4.55 -18.95
CA ASP A 47 -0.58 5.35 -18.72
C ASP A 47 -0.72 6.40 -19.82
N THR A 48 -1.58 6.15 -20.80
CA THR A 48 -1.85 7.13 -21.88
C THR A 48 -3.02 8.06 -21.56
N ARG A 49 -3.54 8.06 -20.31
CA ARG A 49 -4.61 8.97 -19.91
C ARG A 49 -4.09 10.39 -19.74
N SER A 50 -4.90 11.37 -20.11
CA SER A 50 -4.61 12.77 -19.81
C SER A 50 -4.61 13.00 -18.29
N LEU A 51 -3.84 13.99 -17.82
CA LEU A 51 -3.81 14.36 -16.40
C LEU A 51 -5.22 14.71 -15.88
N LYS A 52 -6.05 15.37 -16.70
CA LYS A 52 -7.44 15.70 -16.37
C LYS A 52 -8.31 14.45 -16.19
N CYS A 53 -8.28 13.54 -17.16
CA CYS A 53 -9.04 12.29 -17.09
C CYS A 53 -8.62 11.46 -15.87
N ARG A 54 -7.31 11.28 -15.67
CA ARG A 54 -6.80 10.53 -14.52
C ARG A 54 -7.19 11.17 -13.19
N THR A 55 -7.14 12.50 -13.09
CA THR A 55 -7.53 13.21 -11.86
C THR A 55 -9.02 13.05 -11.60
N CYS A 56 -9.87 13.21 -12.62
CA CYS A 56 -11.31 12.96 -12.50
C CYS A 56 -11.59 11.55 -11.99
N GLN A 57 -10.99 10.53 -12.63
CA GLN A 57 -11.19 9.13 -12.25
C GLN A 57 -10.77 8.83 -10.81
N LEU A 58 -9.65 9.39 -10.37
CA LEU A 58 -9.18 9.25 -8.98
C LEU A 58 -10.12 9.95 -7.99
N THR A 59 -10.60 11.15 -8.34
CA THR A 59 -11.57 11.89 -7.51
C THR A 59 -12.85 11.09 -7.36
N VAL A 60 -13.38 10.58 -8.47
CA VAL A 60 -14.64 9.83 -8.50
C VAL A 60 -14.50 8.47 -7.84
N ALA A 61 -13.42 7.73 -8.08
CA ALA A 61 -13.16 6.47 -7.38
C ALA A 61 -13.07 6.65 -5.85
N HIS A 62 -12.50 7.76 -5.39
CA HIS A 62 -12.52 8.06 -3.96
C HIS A 62 -13.91 8.40 -3.44
N LEU A 63 -14.67 9.22 -4.19
CA LEU A 63 -16.03 9.55 -3.81
C LEU A 63 -16.91 8.30 -3.79
N ASP A 64 -16.77 7.40 -4.76
CA ASP A 64 -17.45 6.11 -4.78
C ASP A 64 -17.20 5.33 -3.47
N GLU A 65 -15.93 5.15 -3.09
CA GLU A 65 -15.56 4.46 -1.84
C GLU A 65 -16.06 5.17 -0.56
N ALA A 66 -16.04 6.51 -0.55
CA ALA A 66 -16.27 7.30 0.67
C ALA A 66 -17.70 7.84 0.84
N LEU A 67 -18.48 7.93 -0.24
CA LEU A 67 -19.81 8.55 -0.29
C LEU A 67 -20.91 7.50 -0.53
N VAL A 68 -20.73 6.58 -1.48
CA VAL A 68 -21.80 5.63 -1.86
C VAL A 68 -22.26 4.76 -0.68
N PRO A 69 -21.37 4.15 0.14
CA PRO A 69 -21.81 3.39 1.31
C PRO A 69 -22.62 4.23 2.32
N LEU A 70 -22.30 5.52 2.47
CA LEU A 70 -23.01 6.42 3.37
C LEU A 70 -24.40 6.79 2.84
N LEU A 71 -24.49 7.00 1.52
CA LEU A 71 -25.77 7.22 0.84
C LEU A 71 -26.68 6.01 1.02
N PHE A 72 -26.16 4.80 0.82
CA PHE A 72 -26.93 3.57 1.00
C PHE A 72 -27.34 3.34 2.46
N ASP A 73 -26.46 3.62 3.43
CA ASP A 73 -26.84 3.57 4.85
C ASP A 73 -27.94 4.58 5.22
N MET A 74 -27.90 5.78 4.63
CA MET A 74 -28.96 6.77 4.83
C MET A 74 -30.29 6.35 4.20
N LEU A 75 -30.26 5.80 2.99
CA LEU A 75 -31.44 5.39 2.24
C LEU A 75 -32.04 4.07 2.74
N GLY A 76 -31.24 3.19 3.33
CA GLY A 76 -31.69 1.93 3.92
C GLY A 76 -32.39 2.09 5.29
N LYS A 77 -32.45 3.30 5.85
CA LYS A 77 -33.11 3.57 7.13
C LYS A 77 -34.64 3.56 6.97
N PRO A 78 -35.39 3.04 7.97
CA PRO A 78 -36.85 2.92 7.89
C PRO A 78 -37.55 4.29 7.91
N THR A 79 -36.89 5.31 8.45
CA THR A 79 -37.35 6.70 8.39
C THR A 79 -36.68 7.38 7.21
N PRO A 80 -37.44 8.06 6.32
CA PRO A 80 -36.84 8.80 5.23
C PRO A 80 -35.87 9.86 5.79
N PRO A 81 -34.73 10.09 5.12
CA PRO A 81 -33.80 11.12 5.55
C PRO A 81 -34.49 12.48 5.58
N ALA A 82 -34.04 13.36 6.49
CA ALA A 82 -34.53 14.73 6.52
C ALA A 82 -34.33 15.39 5.15
N TYR A 83 -35.27 16.26 4.77
CA TYR A 83 -35.17 17.01 3.52
C TYR A 83 -33.82 17.75 3.43
N GLY A 84 -33.10 17.56 2.32
CA GLY A 84 -31.77 18.14 2.11
C GLY A 84 -30.58 17.39 2.73
N ALA A 85 -30.81 16.37 3.57
CA ALA A 85 -29.70 15.66 4.23
C ALA A 85 -28.78 14.91 3.25
N ILE A 86 -29.34 14.40 2.15
CA ILE A 86 -28.56 13.77 1.08
C ILE A 86 -27.71 14.82 0.36
N ASP A 87 -28.29 15.97 0.06
CA ASP A 87 -27.60 17.08 -0.61
C ASP A 87 -26.42 17.57 0.22
N GLU A 88 -26.66 17.82 1.51
CA GLU A 88 -25.62 18.24 2.45
C GLU A 88 -24.47 17.21 2.53
N LEU A 89 -24.79 15.91 2.57
CA LEU A 89 -23.78 14.85 2.61
C LEU A 89 -22.96 14.80 1.31
N VAL A 90 -23.63 14.82 0.15
CA VAL A 90 -22.97 14.78 -1.15
C VAL A 90 -22.06 15.98 -1.31
N GLU A 91 -22.57 17.20 -1.08
CA GLU A 91 -21.82 18.44 -1.22
C GLU A 91 -20.61 18.48 -0.27
N ALA A 92 -20.80 18.11 1.00
CA ALA A 92 -19.71 18.07 1.99
C ALA A 92 -18.61 17.06 1.62
N LYS A 93 -18.94 15.97 0.93
CA LYS A 93 -17.96 14.97 0.47
C LYS A 93 -17.28 15.41 -0.82
N VAL A 94 -18.02 15.96 -1.78
CA VAL A 94 -17.48 16.47 -3.05
C VAL A 94 -16.51 17.62 -2.78
N GLU A 95 -16.83 18.55 -1.88
CA GLU A 95 -15.94 19.66 -1.49
C GLU A 95 -14.58 19.16 -0.97
N LYS A 96 -14.57 18.03 -0.27
CA LYS A 96 -13.36 17.43 0.32
C LYS A 96 -12.64 16.45 -0.61
N ALA A 97 -13.17 16.17 -1.80
CA ALA A 97 -12.67 15.11 -2.67
C ALA A 97 -11.20 15.31 -3.10
N CYS A 98 -10.76 16.57 -3.23
CA CYS A 98 -9.37 16.90 -3.59
C CYS A 98 -8.36 16.75 -2.45
N LEU A 99 -8.81 16.47 -1.22
CA LEU A 99 -7.93 16.29 -0.05
C LEU A 99 -7.38 14.87 0.09
N THR A 100 -7.77 13.97 -0.82
CA THR A 100 -7.26 12.59 -0.86
C THR A 100 -5.76 12.54 -1.10
N SER A 101 -5.07 11.59 -0.48
CA SER A 101 -3.61 11.45 -0.65
C SER A 101 -3.20 11.25 -2.11
N SER A 102 -4.00 10.54 -2.92
CA SER A 102 -3.73 10.31 -4.35
C SER A 102 -3.74 11.59 -5.21
N ILE A 103 -4.42 12.64 -4.75
CA ILE A 103 -4.60 13.93 -5.45
C ILE A 103 -3.82 15.04 -4.74
N HIS A 104 -4.06 15.19 -3.44
CA HIS A 104 -3.49 16.23 -2.59
C HIS A 104 -1.96 16.22 -2.60
N LEU A 105 -1.33 15.06 -2.74
CA LEU A 105 0.13 14.99 -2.64
C LEU A 105 0.84 15.36 -3.95
N VAL A 106 0.11 15.47 -5.07
CA VAL A 106 0.67 15.81 -6.38
C VAL A 106 0.19 17.20 -6.79
N ALA A 107 1.09 18.19 -6.82
CA ALA A 107 0.73 19.60 -7.06
C ALA A 107 -0.06 19.82 -8.36
N ALA A 108 0.32 19.13 -9.44
CA ALA A 108 -0.39 19.18 -10.71
C ALA A 108 -1.83 18.65 -10.60
N ARG A 109 -2.04 17.53 -9.89
CA ARG A 109 -3.38 16.96 -9.66
C ARG A 109 -4.21 17.81 -8.72
N ARG A 110 -3.63 18.40 -7.68
CA ARG A 110 -4.32 19.37 -6.82
C ARG A 110 -4.94 20.50 -7.63
N LYS A 111 -4.13 21.12 -8.49
CA LYS A 111 -4.60 22.23 -9.34
C LYS A 111 -5.71 21.79 -10.28
N VAL A 112 -5.53 20.62 -10.92
CA VAL A 112 -6.54 20.05 -11.83
C VAL A 112 -7.82 19.66 -11.09
N CYS A 113 -7.73 19.10 -9.90
CA CYS A 113 -8.89 18.73 -9.08
C CYS A 113 -9.63 19.96 -8.58
N ALA A 114 -8.92 21.01 -8.15
CA ALA A 114 -9.55 22.28 -7.77
C ALA A 114 -10.32 22.87 -8.95
N GLN A 115 -9.72 22.90 -10.15
CA GLN A 115 -10.41 23.35 -11.36
C GLN A 115 -11.59 22.43 -11.72
N LEU A 116 -11.43 21.11 -11.58
CA LEU A 116 -12.49 20.13 -11.82
C LEU A 116 -13.72 20.43 -10.94
N LEU A 117 -13.51 20.66 -9.65
CA LEU A 117 -14.58 21.00 -8.74
C LEU A 117 -15.14 22.38 -9.07
N GLU A 118 -14.32 23.39 -9.36
CA GLU A 118 -14.80 24.72 -9.76
C GLU A 118 -15.70 24.67 -11.00
N ASP A 119 -15.33 23.89 -12.02
CA ASP A 119 -16.04 23.83 -13.30
C ASP A 119 -17.26 22.89 -13.26
N HIS A 120 -17.22 21.85 -12.41
CA HIS A 120 -18.15 20.72 -12.48
C HIS A 120 -18.77 20.29 -11.14
N PHE A 121 -18.65 21.06 -10.06
CA PHE A 121 -19.18 20.69 -8.73
C PHE A 121 -20.63 20.18 -8.79
N ASP A 122 -21.54 20.99 -9.34
CA ASP A 122 -22.96 20.66 -9.42
C ASP A 122 -23.23 19.41 -10.27
N THR A 123 -22.43 19.22 -11.32
CA THR A 123 -22.53 18.07 -12.23
C THR A 123 -22.11 16.78 -11.53
N ILE A 124 -21.00 16.84 -10.78
CA ILE A 124 -20.50 15.71 -9.99
C ILE A 124 -21.51 15.36 -8.90
N ALA A 125 -22.01 16.36 -8.16
CA ALA A 125 -23.01 16.15 -7.12
C ALA A 125 -24.32 15.56 -7.68
N ALA A 126 -24.81 16.08 -8.80
CA ALA A 126 -26.00 15.55 -9.48
C ALA A 126 -25.83 14.10 -9.95
N ALA A 127 -24.65 13.72 -10.45
CA ALA A 127 -24.38 12.35 -10.85
C ALA A 127 -24.43 11.36 -9.66
N PHE A 128 -23.85 11.72 -8.51
CA PHE A 128 -23.94 10.88 -7.30
C PHE A 128 -25.35 10.79 -6.72
N ARG A 129 -26.17 11.84 -6.88
CA ARG A 129 -27.61 11.77 -6.58
C ARG A 129 -28.33 10.76 -7.48
N ALA A 130 -28.08 10.83 -8.78
CA ALA A 130 -28.69 9.90 -9.74
C ALA A 130 -28.32 8.43 -9.46
N ILE A 131 -27.07 8.16 -9.04
CA ILE A 131 -26.64 6.83 -8.59
C ILE A 131 -27.44 6.39 -7.35
N ALA A 132 -27.58 7.27 -6.36
CA ALA A 132 -28.35 6.98 -5.16
C ALA A 132 -29.84 6.72 -5.47
N ASP A 133 -30.44 7.51 -6.36
CA ASP A 133 -31.83 7.35 -6.80
C ASP A 133 -32.04 6.03 -7.57
N ALA A 134 -31.11 5.67 -8.46
CA ALA A 134 -31.16 4.41 -9.19
C ALA A 134 -31.15 3.20 -8.23
N HIS A 135 -30.35 3.29 -7.16
CA HIS A 135 -30.30 2.27 -6.11
C HIS A 135 -31.65 2.09 -5.39
N VAL A 136 -32.31 3.19 -5.02
CA VAL A 136 -33.62 3.16 -4.33
C VAL A 136 -34.72 2.57 -5.21
N ASN A 137 -34.69 2.89 -6.50
CA ASN A 137 -35.72 2.44 -7.44
C ASN A 137 -35.59 0.96 -7.82
N GLY A 138 -34.53 0.27 -7.36
CA GLY A 138 -34.38 -1.18 -7.49
C GLY A 138 -33.86 -1.65 -8.84
N ASP A 139 -33.44 -0.74 -9.72
CA ASP A 139 -32.85 -1.07 -11.02
C ASP A 139 -31.34 -1.32 -10.87
N ALA A 140 -30.98 -2.33 -10.08
CA ALA A 140 -29.59 -2.70 -9.82
C ALA A 140 -28.82 -3.15 -11.10
N SER A 141 -29.54 -3.48 -12.19
CA SER A 141 -28.92 -3.77 -13.48
C SER A 141 -28.50 -2.52 -14.27
N ASP A 142 -29.02 -1.35 -13.90
CA ASP A 142 -28.81 -0.08 -14.60
C ASP A 142 -28.03 0.93 -13.75
N GLU A 143 -27.51 0.53 -12.57
CA GLU A 143 -26.69 1.40 -11.73
C GLU A 143 -25.42 1.79 -12.50
N PRO A 144 -25.30 3.07 -12.92
CA PRO A 144 -24.18 3.46 -13.77
C PRO A 144 -22.92 3.54 -12.91
N ASP A 145 -21.83 2.91 -13.37
CA ASP A 145 -20.54 3.03 -12.69
C ASP A 145 -20.19 4.51 -12.51
N ALA A 146 -19.77 4.88 -11.30
CA ALA A 146 -19.58 6.28 -10.93
C ALA A 146 -18.56 6.99 -11.84
N VAL A 147 -17.49 6.32 -12.23
CA VAL A 147 -16.48 6.89 -13.13
C VAL A 147 -17.06 7.13 -14.51
N THR A 148 -17.83 6.18 -15.03
CA THR A 148 -18.50 6.32 -16.33
C THR A 148 -19.54 7.44 -16.30
N ALA A 149 -20.37 7.47 -15.26
CA ALA A 149 -21.40 8.48 -15.07
C ALA A 149 -20.81 9.89 -15.00
N VAL A 150 -19.74 10.08 -14.21
CA VAL A 150 -19.16 11.39 -13.95
C VAL A 150 -18.12 11.78 -15.00
N CYS A 151 -17.06 11.00 -15.16
CA CYS A 151 -15.90 11.36 -16.00
C CYS A 151 -16.14 11.13 -17.49
N GLY A 152 -16.98 10.15 -17.85
CA GLY A 152 -17.37 9.86 -19.23
C GLY A 152 -18.58 10.70 -19.66
N ASN A 153 -19.74 10.48 -19.03
CA ASN A 153 -21.01 11.00 -19.53
C ASN A 153 -21.25 12.47 -19.16
N SER A 154 -21.13 12.80 -17.88
CA SER A 154 -21.58 14.10 -17.36
C SER A 154 -20.56 15.21 -17.62
N THR A 155 -19.28 14.96 -17.31
CA THR A 155 -18.22 15.97 -17.49
C THR A 155 -17.46 15.82 -18.81
N ARG A 156 -17.51 14.64 -19.45
CA ARG A 156 -16.80 14.32 -20.70
C ARG A 156 -15.30 14.62 -20.67
N ILE A 157 -14.68 14.44 -19.50
CA ILE A 157 -13.25 14.70 -19.28
C ILE A 157 -12.40 13.53 -19.78
N CYS A 158 -12.94 12.32 -19.68
CA CYS A 158 -12.33 11.12 -20.22
C CYS A 158 -12.93 10.78 -21.60
N GLU A 159 -12.08 10.31 -22.50
CA GLU A 159 -12.47 9.96 -23.88
C GLU A 159 -12.17 8.48 -24.18
N GLY A 160 -12.91 7.95 -25.15
CA GLY A 160 -12.75 6.59 -25.66
C GLY A 160 -12.84 5.53 -24.56
N LYS A 161 -11.97 4.52 -24.62
CA LYS A 161 -11.94 3.40 -23.65
C LYS A 161 -11.76 3.81 -22.19
N TYR A 162 -11.31 5.04 -21.91
CA TYR A 162 -11.13 5.54 -20.56
C TYR A 162 -12.40 6.18 -19.99
N ALA A 163 -13.35 6.56 -20.85
CA ALA A 163 -14.65 7.06 -20.42
C ALA A 163 -15.51 5.95 -19.78
N ASP A 164 -15.35 4.71 -20.27
CA ASP A 164 -16.12 3.53 -19.86
C ASP A 164 -15.38 2.65 -18.82
N MET A 165 -14.34 3.19 -18.16
CA MET A 165 -13.63 2.43 -17.14
C MET A 165 -14.41 2.40 -15.85
N GLU A 166 -14.49 1.21 -15.26
CA GLU A 166 -15.06 1.04 -13.92
C GLU A 166 -14.11 1.56 -12.83
N VAL A 167 -14.69 1.90 -11.67
CA VAL A 167 -13.93 2.23 -10.45
C VAL A 167 -12.90 1.14 -10.14
N SER A 168 -13.28 -0.13 -10.27
CA SER A 168 -12.41 -1.27 -9.99
C SER A 168 -11.17 -1.32 -10.90
N ASP A 169 -11.32 -0.93 -12.16
CA ASP A 169 -10.24 -0.92 -13.15
C ASP A 169 -9.33 0.29 -13.00
N VAL A 170 -9.88 1.46 -12.63
CA VAL A 170 -9.09 2.64 -12.26
C VAL A 170 -8.16 2.30 -11.09
N VAL A 171 -8.67 1.66 -10.04
CA VAL A 171 -7.87 1.29 -8.86
C VAL A 171 -6.77 0.29 -9.24
N LYS A 172 -7.10 -0.77 -10.00
CA LYS A 172 -6.10 -1.74 -10.49
C LYS A 172 -5.00 -1.07 -11.31
N LEU A 173 -5.37 -0.15 -12.20
CA LEU A 173 -4.43 0.54 -13.08
C LEU A 173 -3.50 1.46 -12.28
N GLU A 174 -4.02 2.21 -11.30
CA GLU A 174 -3.19 3.04 -10.42
C GLU A 174 -2.22 2.22 -9.58
N GLU A 175 -2.65 1.06 -9.08
CA GLU A 175 -1.80 0.14 -8.35
C GLU A 175 -0.69 -0.43 -9.25
N GLN A 176 -1.02 -0.85 -10.47
CA GLN A 176 -0.04 -1.32 -11.45
C GLN A 176 0.99 -0.24 -11.79
N LEU A 177 0.55 1.01 -11.96
CA LEU A 177 1.43 2.15 -12.22
C LEU A 177 2.31 2.51 -11.02
N ALA A 178 1.82 2.31 -9.80
CA ALA A 178 2.63 2.48 -8.60
C ALA A 178 3.71 1.38 -8.52
N LEU A 179 3.35 0.13 -8.78
CA LEU A 179 4.27 -1.00 -8.75
C LEU A 179 5.34 -0.92 -9.85
N SER A 180 4.96 -0.56 -11.10
CA SER A 180 5.89 -0.44 -12.21
C SER A 180 6.95 0.64 -11.98
N SER A 181 6.56 1.75 -11.34
CA SER A 181 7.47 2.85 -10.96
C SER A 181 8.50 2.44 -9.90
N VAL A 182 8.20 1.42 -9.09
CA VAL A 182 9.12 0.89 -8.07
C VAL A 182 10.03 -0.18 -8.66
N SER A 183 9.51 -1.07 -9.51
CA SER A 183 10.31 -2.12 -10.15
C SER A 183 11.36 -1.57 -11.14
N GLY A 184 11.13 -0.39 -11.73
CA GLY A 184 12.09 0.27 -12.63
C GLY A 184 13.29 0.92 -11.93
N ALA A 185 13.30 1.00 -10.60
CA ALA A 185 14.41 1.63 -9.85
C ALA A 185 15.64 0.72 -9.69
N GLY A 186 15.60 -0.51 -10.21
CA GLY A 186 16.71 -1.45 -10.27
C GLY A 186 17.23 -1.59 -11.69
N ASN A 187 18.41 -1.01 -11.95
CA ASN A 187 19.22 -1.12 -13.18
C ASN A 187 18.97 -0.03 -14.24
N GLY A 188 19.69 1.09 -14.11
CA GLY A 188 19.86 2.03 -15.21
C GLY A 188 20.35 3.38 -14.74
N ALA A 189 21.65 3.64 -14.88
CA ALA A 189 22.15 4.99 -15.02
C ALA A 189 21.56 5.56 -16.33
N GLY A 190 20.47 6.31 -16.20
CA GLY A 190 19.75 6.95 -17.29
C GLY A 190 19.10 8.20 -16.70
N GLU A 191 19.83 9.30 -16.83
CA GLU A 191 19.38 10.66 -16.58
C GLU A 191 18.59 11.06 -17.83
N GLU A 192 17.26 11.12 -17.74
CA GLU A 192 16.39 11.95 -18.60
C GLU A 192 14.91 11.79 -18.19
N ASP A 193 14.35 12.88 -17.66
CA ASP A 193 12.94 13.30 -17.75
C ASP A 193 11.79 12.37 -17.33
N ASP A 194 11.99 11.59 -16.27
CA ASP A 194 10.87 11.20 -15.41
C ASP A 194 10.67 12.29 -14.35
N GLU A 195 9.53 12.99 -14.38
CA GLU A 195 8.95 13.61 -13.18
C GLU A 195 8.71 12.49 -12.15
N LYS A 196 9.79 12.06 -11.48
CA LYS A 196 9.78 11.13 -10.37
C LYS A 196 8.75 11.68 -9.42
N ARG A 197 7.65 10.94 -9.24
CA ARG A 197 6.65 11.23 -8.20
C ARG A 197 7.43 11.36 -6.90
N GLN A 198 7.72 12.60 -6.50
CA GLN A 198 8.42 12.91 -5.27
C GLN A 198 7.39 12.67 -4.17
N PHE A 199 7.14 11.40 -3.87
CA PHE A 199 6.53 11.05 -2.60
C PHE A 199 7.46 11.62 -1.55
N LEU A 200 6.91 12.52 -0.71
CA LEU A 200 7.64 13.06 0.41
C LEU A 200 8.08 11.84 1.23
N SER A 201 9.38 11.61 1.29
CA SER A 201 9.99 10.47 1.95
C SER A 201 11.14 11.02 2.74
N GLU A 202 11.24 10.62 3.99
CA GLU A 202 12.49 10.78 4.70
C GLU A 202 13.61 10.05 3.94
N SER A 203 14.84 10.56 4.08
CA SER A 203 16.03 9.88 3.58
C SER A 203 16.09 8.45 4.10
N LYS A 204 16.38 7.49 3.21
CA LYS A 204 16.56 6.08 3.62
C LYS A 204 17.55 6.03 4.78
N PRO A 205 17.22 5.33 5.89
CA PRO A 205 18.14 5.23 7.02
C PRO A 205 19.47 4.65 6.53
N GLY A 206 20.56 5.42 6.71
CA GLY A 206 21.90 5.02 6.27
C GLY A 206 22.31 3.68 6.89
N LYS A 207 23.27 2.97 6.28
CA LYS A 207 23.71 1.63 6.76
C LYS A 207 24.15 1.59 8.24
N LYS A 208 24.53 2.74 8.82
CA LYS A 208 24.95 2.91 10.22
C LYS A 208 23.94 3.68 11.10
N ALA A 209 22.94 4.33 10.50
CA ALA A 209 21.89 5.03 11.24
C ALA A 209 20.79 4.02 11.57
N GLN A 210 20.38 3.99 12.83
CA GLN A 210 19.44 3.03 13.41
C GLN A 210 18.25 2.77 12.47
N ARG A 211 18.30 1.63 11.76
CA ARG A 211 17.22 1.15 10.88
C ARG A 211 15.99 0.68 11.66
N THR A 212 16.01 0.90 12.96
CA THR A 212 15.02 0.40 13.88
C THR A 212 14.63 1.50 14.84
N PHE A 213 13.33 1.61 15.07
CA PHE A 213 12.85 2.10 16.34
C PHE A 213 12.95 0.88 17.27
N GLY A 214 13.94 0.83 18.16
CA GLY A 214 14.12 -0.30 19.08
C GLY A 214 14.18 -1.64 18.33
N SER A 215 13.23 -2.54 18.62
CA SER A 215 13.07 -3.85 17.95
C SER A 215 12.21 -3.81 16.67
N ALA A 216 11.49 -2.70 16.43
CA ALA A 216 10.66 -2.49 15.25
C ALA A 216 11.46 -1.79 14.14
N ARG A 217 11.22 -2.13 12.88
CA ARG A 217 11.93 -1.55 11.73
C ARG A 217 11.42 -0.14 11.41
N LYS A 218 12.31 0.83 11.22
CA LYS A 218 11.93 2.13 10.66
C LYS A 218 11.66 1.96 9.17
N LEU A 219 10.45 2.31 8.75
CA LEU A 219 10.02 2.34 7.37
C LEU A 219 9.92 3.80 6.91
N VAL A 220 10.24 4.04 5.65
CA VAL A 220 10.03 5.32 4.96
C VAL A 220 9.23 5.06 3.70
N ALA A 221 8.63 6.10 3.11
CA ALA A 221 7.82 5.93 1.89
C ALA A 221 8.58 5.18 0.78
N SER A 222 9.87 5.50 0.59
CA SER A 222 10.72 4.86 -0.42
C SER A 222 11.13 3.40 -0.13
N THR A 223 10.85 2.85 1.04
CA THR A 223 11.10 1.43 1.37
C THR A 223 9.82 0.66 1.69
N PHE A 224 8.70 1.36 1.88
CA PHE A 224 7.44 0.76 2.27
C PHE A 224 6.96 -0.29 1.25
N LEU A 225 6.89 0.08 -0.03
CA LEU A 225 6.40 -0.84 -1.06
C LEU A 225 7.27 -2.10 -1.15
N ASP A 226 8.59 -1.97 -1.23
CA ASP A 226 9.50 -3.11 -1.32
C ASP A 226 9.41 -4.04 -0.11
N GLU A 227 9.40 -3.46 1.10
CA GLU A 227 9.50 -4.25 2.32
C GLU A 227 8.15 -4.80 2.80
N VAL A 228 7.05 -4.13 2.49
CA VAL A 228 5.72 -4.45 3.02
C VAL A 228 4.86 -5.12 1.95
N VAL A 229 4.84 -4.57 0.73
CA VAL A 229 3.90 -4.96 -0.34
C VAL A 229 4.52 -5.97 -1.29
N VAL A 230 5.68 -5.66 -1.88
CA VAL A 230 6.38 -6.53 -2.85
C VAL A 230 6.89 -7.81 -2.19
N ALA A 231 7.20 -7.77 -0.89
CA ALA A 231 7.55 -8.94 -0.09
C ALA A 231 6.32 -9.84 0.20
N GLU A 232 5.69 -10.39 -0.83
CA GLU A 232 4.42 -11.14 -0.76
C GLU A 232 4.48 -12.35 0.16
N GLN A 233 5.66 -12.96 0.32
CA GLN A 233 5.86 -14.19 1.10
C GLN A 233 6.08 -13.96 2.60
N ARG A 234 5.99 -12.70 3.05
CA ARG A 234 6.28 -12.29 4.43
C ARG A 234 5.08 -11.57 5.00
N ASP A 235 4.71 -11.83 6.25
CA ASP A 235 3.74 -11.00 6.96
C ASP A 235 4.37 -9.65 7.32
N ALA A 236 3.59 -8.57 7.37
CA ALA A 236 4.06 -7.30 7.90
C ALA A 236 3.01 -6.64 8.78
N VAL A 237 3.43 -6.14 9.94
CA VAL A 237 2.65 -5.27 10.82
C VAL A 237 3.26 -3.87 10.72
N VAL A 238 2.48 -2.90 10.26
CA VAL A 238 2.95 -1.53 10.07
C VAL A 238 2.15 -0.61 10.97
N TYR A 239 2.88 0.09 11.84
CA TYR A 239 2.34 1.22 12.59
C TYR A 239 2.57 2.51 11.80
N PHE A 240 1.48 3.11 11.33
CA PHE A 240 1.45 4.42 10.71
C PHE A 240 1.30 5.47 11.82
N ALA A 241 2.41 6.13 12.12
CA ALA A 241 2.56 6.99 13.28
C ALA A 241 2.30 8.47 12.95
N THR A 242 1.68 9.17 13.89
CA THR A 242 1.46 10.63 13.88
C THR A 242 2.04 11.28 15.14
N PRO A 243 3.38 11.40 15.25
CA PRO A 243 4.03 11.82 16.49
C PRO A 243 3.72 13.25 16.93
N LYS A 244 3.52 14.19 15.99
CA LYS A 244 3.18 15.58 16.33
C LYS A 244 1.69 15.75 16.59
N ALA A 245 0.84 15.08 15.81
CA ALA A 245 -0.61 15.22 15.96
C ALA A 245 -1.13 14.57 17.25
N THR A 246 -0.58 13.41 17.64
CA THR A 246 -1.05 12.64 18.80
C THR A 246 0.12 12.09 19.62
N PRO A 247 0.91 12.93 20.32
CA PRO A 247 2.18 12.52 20.93
C PRO A 247 2.01 11.48 22.06
N ARG A 248 0.95 11.58 22.87
CA ARG A 248 0.69 10.64 23.97
C ARG A 248 0.27 9.26 23.47
N LEU A 249 -0.70 9.23 22.56
CA LEU A 249 -1.12 8.01 21.87
C LEU A 249 0.06 7.39 21.10
N HIS A 250 0.88 8.23 20.46
CA HIS A 250 2.05 7.77 19.73
C HIS A 250 3.03 7.04 20.63
N ALA A 251 3.40 7.62 21.77
CA ALA A 251 4.33 7.01 22.71
C ALA A 251 3.83 5.66 23.24
N ALA A 252 2.55 5.57 23.61
CA ALA A 252 1.94 4.34 24.11
C ALA A 252 1.83 3.26 23.01
N THR A 253 1.36 3.63 21.82
CA THR A 253 1.26 2.72 20.68
C THR A 253 2.63 2.22 20.24
N LEU A 254 3.63 3.10 20.20
CA LEU A 254 4.99 2.76 19.84
C LEU A 254 5.59 1.75 20.82
N ALA A 255 5.38 1.92 22.14
CA ALA A 255 5.80 0.94 23.15
C ALA A 255 5.20 -0.45 22.90
N ASN A 256 3.91 -0.52 22.58
CA ASN A 256 3.23 -1.78 22.28
C ASN A 256 3.71 -2.41 20.97
N VAL A 257 4.02 -1.60 19.96
CA VAL A 257 4.57 -2.08 18.67
C VAL A 257 6.01 -2.58 18.83
N HIS A 258 6.84 -1.94 19.64
CA HIS A 258 8.17 -2.46 19.97
C HIS A 258 8.09 -3.82 20.66
N TRP A 259 7.23 -3.93 21.67
CA TRP A 259 7.04 -5.18 22.37
C TRP A 259 6.55 -6.27 21.42
N LEU A 260 5.57 -5.97 20.56
CA LEU A 260 5.11 -6.89 19.52
C LEU A 260 6.25 -7.32 18.60
N ALA A 261 7.12 -6.38 18.20
CA ALA A 261 8.27 -6.66 17.36
C ALA A 261 9.24 -7.64 18.03
N GLU A 262 9.50 -7.51 19.33
CA GLU A 262 10.35 -8.47 20.09
C GLU A 262 9.76 -9.87 20.11
N GLN A 263 8.43 -9.97 20.22
CA GLN A 263 7.74 -11.25 20.33
C GLN A 263 7.58 -11.97 18.99
N THR A 264 7.49 -11.23 17.88
CA THR A 264 6.99 -11.77 16.60
C THR A 264 7.90 -11.54 15.40
N SER A 265 8.83 -10.58 15.45
CA SER A 265 9.70 -10.29 14.31
C SER A 265 10.56 -11.49 13.96
N SER A 266 10.59 -11.83 12.68
CA SER A 266 11.37 -12.94 12.14
C SER A 266 11.64 -12.74 10.66
N LYS A 267 12.30 -13.69 9.99
CA LYS A 267 12.40 -13.67 8.52
C LYS A 267 11.01 -13.72 7.85
N GLY A 268 10.02 -14.33 8.51
CA GLY A 268 8.64 -14.50 8.03
C GLY A 268 7.68 -13.38 8.43
N CYS A 269 8.03 -12.53 9.40
CA CYS A 269 7.18 -11.44 9.87
C CYS A 269 7.99 -10.17 10.14
N LEU A 270 7.65 -9.08 9.46
CA LEU A 270 8.19 -7.74 9.68
C LEU A 270 7.26 -6.98 10.65
N VAL A 271 7.81 -6.33 11.67
CA VAL A 271 7.09 -5.30 12.43
C VAL A 271 7.81 -3.97 12.19
N GLY A 272 7.09 -2.98 11.69
CA GLY A 272 7.66 -1.70 11.28
C GLY A 272 6.83 -0.50 11.69
N VAL A 273 7.48 0.65 11.69
CA VAL A 273 6.90 1.97 12.02
C VAL A 273 7.21 2.93 10.89
N LEU A 274 6.19 3.60 10.37
CA LEU A 274 6.27 4.62 9.33
C LEU A 274 5.64 5.91 9.86
N ASP A 275 6.40 7.00 9.91
CA ASP A 275 5.88 8.31 10.29
C ASP A 275 5.16 8.93 9.09
N VAL A 276 3.83 9.00 9.15
CA VAL A 276 3.02 9.52 8.04
C VAL A 276 3.03 11.03 7.93
N GLU A 277 3.49 11.74 8.97
CA GLU A 277 3.64 13.21 8.92
C GLU A 277 4.85 13.62 8.06
N LEU A 278 5.78 12.69 7.84
CA LEU A 278 7.02 12.88 7.07
C LEU A 278 7.11 11.97 5.84
N ASN A 279 6.17 11.04 5.66
CA ASN A 279 6.21 10.06 4.58
C ASN A 279 4.84 9.89 3.92
N HIS A 280 4.81 10.04 2.60
CA HIS A 280 3.64 9.78 1.79
C HIS A 280 3.51 8.28 1.48
N VAL A 281 2.45 7.66 2.01
CA VAL A 281 2.13 6.27 1.70
C VAL A 281 1.29 6.22 0.42
N PRO A 282 1.71 5.44 -0.60
CA PRO A 282 1.00 5.40 -1.87
C PRO A 282 -0.39 4.76 -1.72
N PRO A 283 -1.40 5.23 -2.47
CA PRO A 283 -2.68 4.55 -2.59
C PRO A 283 -2.51 3.10 -3.10
N PRO A 284 -3.36 2.15 -2.68
CA PRO A 284 -4.48 2.31 -1.73
C PRO A 284 -4.03 2.29 -0.25
N TYR A 285 -2.76 2.03 0.04
CA TYR A 285 -2.24 1.73 1.38
C TYR A 285 -2.28 2.91 2.36
N GLY A 286 -2.37 4.13 1.83
CA GLY A 286 -2.38 5.37 2.59
C GLY A 286 -3.69 6.14 2.61
N THR A 287 -4.76 5.64 1.98
CA THR A 287 -5.98 6.43 1.71
C THR A 287 -6.68 6.89 2.99
N HIS A 288 -6.72 6.04 4.02
CA HIS A 288 -7.35 6.31 5.32
C HIS A 288 -6.39 6.87 6.38
N LEU A 289 -5.10 7.04 6.06
CA LEU A 289 -4.09 7.51 7.01
C LEU A 289 -4.17 9.01 7.30
N ALA A 290 -4.89 9.78 6.48
CA ALA A 290 -5.18 11.19 6.74
C ALA A 290 -5.98 11.40 8.03
N ALA A 291 -6.72 10.37 8.49
CA ALA A 291 -7.52 10.44 9.69
C ALA A 291 -6.72 10.21 10.97
N GLY A 292 -5.52 9.61 10.97
CA GLY A 292 -4.69 9.51 12.18
C GLY A 292 -3.91 8.21 12.35
N ALA A 293 -3.40 8.00 13.57
CA ALA A 293 -2.56 6.85 13.92
C ALA A 293 -3.27 5.52 13.63
N SER A 294 -2.58 4.56 13.00
CA SER A 294 -3.14 3.23 12.74
C SER A 294 -2.11 2.12 12.76
N VAL A 295 -2.52 0.92 13.16
CA VAL A 295 -1.74 -0.31 13.02
C VAL A 295 -2.44 -1.22 12.03
N GLN A 296 -1.72 -1.66 11.01
CA GLN A 296 -2.26 -2.50 9.94
C GLN A 296 -1.43 -3.76 9.74
N ILE A 297 -2.10 -4.83 9.33
CA ILE A 297 -1.50 -6.14 9.09
C ILE A 297 -1.63 -6.50 7.62
N TYR A 298 -0.48 -6.64 6.97
CA TYR A 298 -0.27 -7.04 5.59
C TYR A 298 0.12 -8.51 5.56
N ALA A 299 -0.88 -9.39 5.50
CA ALA A 299 -0.67 -10.83 5.50
C ALA A 299 0.08 -11.31 4.26
N ALA A 300 0.93 -12.32 4.40
CA ALA A 300 1.55 -13.00 3.28
C ALA A 300 0.49 -13.53 2.29
N GLY A 301 0.71 -13.33 0.99
CA GLY A 301 -0.24 -13.65 -0.07
C GLY A 301 -1.50 -12.76 -0.13
N ARG A 302 -1.68 -11.80 0.78
CA ARG A 302 -2.86 -10.90 0.86
C ARG A 302 -2.46 -9.47 1.17
N LYS A 303 -1.53 -8.92 0.38
CA LYS A 303 -0.96 -7.58 0.59
C LYS A 303 -1.90 -6.43 0.22
N ARG A 304 -2.85 -6.70 -0.69
CA ARG A 304 -3.77 -5.70 -1.25
C ARG A 304 -4.97 -5.38 -0.36
N SER A 305 -5.25 -6.23 0.62
CA SER A 305 -6.36 -6.06 1.57
C SER A 305 -5.82 -6.11 3.01
N PRO A 306 -5.04 -5.10 3.43
CA PRO A 306 -4.50 -5.05 4.78
C PRO A 306 -5.64 -5.00 5.81
N VAL A 307 -5.45 -5.68 6.93
CA VAL A 307 -6.40 -5.63 8.04
C VAL A 307 -5.98 -4.52 8.98
N VAL A 308 -6.88 -3.57 9.22
CA VAL A 308 -6.70 -2.54 10.25
C VAL A 308 -6.88 -3.19 11.62
N ALA A 309 -5.80 -3.30 12.39
CA ALA A 309 -5.81 -3.82 13.74
C ALA A 309 -6.15 -2.73 14.77
N PHE A 310 -5.81 -1.49 14.45
CA PHE A 310 -6.09 -0.31 15.24
C PHE A 310 -6.17 0.89 14.31
N HIS A 311 -7.13 1.77 14.55
CA HIS A 311 -7.21 3.06 13.88
C HIS A 311 -7.80 4.08 14.85
N HIS A 312 -7.23 5.27 14.83
CA HIS A 312 -7.71 6.39 15.61
C HIS A 312 -7.81 7.63 14.74
N ASP A 313 -8.98 8.29 14.81
CA ASP A 313 -9.27 9.50 14.05
C ASP A 313 -8.97 10.77 14.88
N VAL A 314 -8.01 11.58 14.44
CA VAL A 314 -7.58 12.83 15.09
C VAL A 314 -8.68 13.91 15.06
N ALA A 315 -9.74 13.74 14.26
CA ALA A 315 -10.88 14.65 14.25
C ALA A 315 -11.59 14.76 15.62
N HIS A 316 -11.36 13.82 16.54
CA HIS A 316 -12.08 13.70 17.81
C HIS A 316 -11.34 14.28 19.04
N GLY A 317 -10.32 15.11 18.86
CA GLY A 317 -9.63 15.84 19.95
C GLY A 317 -8.38 15.15 20.51
N ASP A 318 -7.75 15.74 21.54
CA ASP A 318 -6.52 15.21 22.14
C ASP A 318 -6.82 13.90 22.88
N VAL A 319 -6.32 12.80 22.32
CA VAL A 319 -6.62 11.45 22.82
C VAL A 319 -5.50 10.93 23.70
N GLY A 320 -5.91 10.46 24.88
CA GLY A 320 -5.01 9.94 25.89
C GLY A 320 -4.31 8.63 25.48
N ALA A 321 -3.30 8.27 26.27
CA ALA A 321 -2.54 7.03 26.09
C ALA A 321 -3.39 5.76 26.34
N ASP A 322 -4.53 5.90 27.00
CA ASP A 322 -5.49 4.84 27.32
C ASP A 322 -6.21 4.26 26.11
N VAL A 323 -6.20 4.98 24.97
CA VAL A 323 -6.80 4.53 23.71
C VAL A 323 -5.81 3.76 22.83
N ALA A 324 -4.54 3.64 23.25
CA ALA A 324 -3.55 2.85 22.52
C ALA A 324 -3.96 1.38 22.40
N PRO A 325 -3.62 0.70 21.29
CA PRO A 325 -3.97 -0.70 21.10
C PRO A 325 -3.28 -1.56 22.16
N ARG A 326 -4.02 -2.47 22.78
CA ARG A 326 -3.47 -3.38 23.79
C ARG A 326 -2.59 -4.44 23.12
N ARG A 327 -1.59 -4.93 23.85
CA ARG A 327 -0.69 -5.99 23.37
C ARG A 327 -1.45 -7.27 23.06
N SER A 328 -2.43 -7.61 23.89
CA SER A 328 -3.31 -8.78 23.72
C SER A 328 -4.11 -8.68 22.41
N ASP A 329 -4.69 -7.52 22.11
CA ASP A 329 -5.45 -7.29 20.88
C ASP A 329 -4.56 -7.43 19.62
N LEU A 330 -3.38 -6.80 19.63
CA LEU A 330 -2.44 -6.88 18.51
C LEU A 330 -2.01 -8.33 18.22
N LEU A 331 -1.68 -9.10 19.27
CA LEU A 331 -1.33 -10.51 19.13
C LEU A 331 -2.51 -11.37 18.67
N SER A 332 -3.70 -11.12 19.21
CA SER A 332 -4.93 -11.84 18.89
C SER A 332 -5.33 -11.65 17.42
N ILE A 333 -5.22 -10.43 16.91
CA ILE A 333 -5.49 -10.13 15.49
C ILE A 333 -4.39 -10.74 14.62
N LEU A 334 -3.11 -10.59 14.98
CA LEU A 334 -2.00 -11.18 14.22
C LEU A 334 -2.11 -12.71 14.14
N GLY A 335 -2.43 -13.37 15.26
CA GLY A 335 -2.62 -14.81 15.34
C GLY A 335 -3.76 -15.33 14.46
N ARG A 336 -4.81 -14.54 14.24
CA ARG A 336 -5.94 -14.88 13.35
C ARG A 336 -5.72 -14.50 11.89
N ARG A 337 -4.99 -13.41 11.63
CA ARG A 337 -4.99 -12.75 10.31
C ARG A 337 -3.69 -12.89 9.55
N ALA A 338 -2.58 -13.25 10.20
CA ALA A 338 -1.32 -13.51 9.51
C ALA A 338 -1.51 -14.56 8.40
N GLY A 339 -0.81 -14.40 7.28
CA GLY A 339 -0.87 -15.33 6.16
C GLY A 339 0.01 -16.56 6.39
N ARG A 340 1.06 -16.45 7.20
CA ARG A 340 1.95 -17.57 7.48
C ARG A 340 1.65 -18.24 8.82
N VAL A 341 1.71 -19.57 8.82
CA VAL A 341 1.46 -20.42 10.00
C VAL A 341 2.50 -20.18 11.11
N ASP A 342 3.76 -19.92 10.76
CA ASP A 342 4.83 -19.64 11.73
C ASP A 342 4.62 -18.30 12.45
N THR A 343 4.16 -17.27 11.73
CA THR A 343 3.76 -15.98 12.33
C THR A 343 2.57 -16.16 13.27
N GLN A 344 1.53 -16.89 12.85
CA GLN A 344 0.36 -17.18 13.70
C GLN A 344 0.76 -17.92 14.98
N ALA A 345 1.57 -18.97 14.86
CA ALA A 345 2.04 -19.76 16.00
C ALA A 345 2.84 -18.92 17.01
N ARG A 346 3.72 -18.03 16.52
CA ARG A 346 4.48 -17.10 17.38
C ARG A 346 3.57 -16.10 18.08
N ALA A 347 2.61 -15.53 17.36
CA ALA A 347 1.65 -14.59 17.95
C ALA A 347 0.82 -15.27 19.04
N ASN A 348 0.29 -16.47 18.79
CA ASN A 348 -0.50 -17.23 19.76
C ASN A 348 0.33 -17.65 20.99
N ALA A 349 1.56 -18.13 20.78
CA ALA A 349 2.45 -18.47 21.90
C ALA A 349 2.82 -17.26 22.76
N SER A 350 3.00 -16.10 22.13
CA SER A 350 3.26 -14.84 22.85
C SER A 350 2.01 -14.32 23.57
N ALA A 351 0.81 -14.56 23.04
CA ALA A 351 -0.44 -14.23 23.72
C ALA A 351 -0.61 -15.04 24.99
N ILE A 352 -0.35 -16.36 24.95
CA ILE A 352 -0.39 -17.23 26.13
C ILE A 352 0.61 -16.74 27.20
N ARG A 353 1.87 -16.47 26.79
CA ARG A 353 2.90 -15.95 27.70
C ARG A 353 2.51 -14.61 28.33
N LEU A 354 1.88 -13.72 27.57
CA LEU A 354 1.38 -12.44 28.09
C LEU A 354 0.27 -12.67 29.11
N THR A 355 -0.70 -13.54 28.83
CA THR A 355 -1.79 -13.87 29.76
C THR A 355 -1.25 -14.45 31.07
N ASP A 356 -0.31 -15.40 31.01
CA ASP A 356 0.34 -15.95 32.20
C ASP A 356 1.09 -14.86 32.99
N ALA A 357 1.87 -14.03 32.29
CA ALA A 357 2.63 -12.95 32.94
C ALA A 357 1.74 -11.91 33.62
N VAL A 358 0.60 -11.56 33.02
CA VAL A 358 -0.40 -10.64 33.60
C VAL A 358 -1.09 -11.28 34.81
N ARG A 359 -1.47 -12.56 34.72
CA ARG A 359 -2.07 -13.30 35.85
C ARG A 359 -1.12 -13.34 37.05
N ASP A 360 0.17 -13.52 36.79
CA ASP A 360 1.19 -13.62 37.83
C ASP A 360 1.70 -12.24 38.31
N GLY A 361 1.13 -11.15 37.78
CA GLY A 361 1.48 -9.77 38.14
C GLY A 361 2.84 -9.29 37.63
N SER A 362 3.50 -10.09 36.80
CA SER A 362 4.85 -9.82 36.27
C SER A 362 4.85 -8.95 35.00
N ALA A 363 3.68 -8.75 34.37
CA ALA A 363 3.49 -7.86 33.24
C ALA A 363 2.22 -7.01 33.38
N ARG A 364 2.19 -5.87 32.70
CA ARG A 364 0.99 -5.03 32.51
C ARG A 364 0.52 -5.11 31.05
N GLU A 365 -0.79 -4.97 30.86
CA GLU A 365 -1.44 -5.03 29.54
C GLU A 365 -1.22 -3.77 28.66
N LEU A 366 -0.81 -2.66 29.29
CA LEU A 366 -0.41 -1.41 28.64
C LEU A 366 1.11 -1.23 28.65
#